data_AF-A0A355GBJ1-F1
#
_entry.id   AF-A0A355GBJ1-F1
#
_cell.length_a   1.000
_cell.length_b   1.000
_cell.length_c   1.000
_cell.angle_alpha   90.00
_cell.angle_beta   90.00
_cell.angle_gamma   90.00
#
_symmetry.space_group_name_H-M   'P 1'
#
loop_
_entity.id
_entity.type
_entity.pdbx_description
1 polymer ?
#
loop_
_entity_poly.entity_id
_entity_poly.type
_entity_poly.pdbx_seq_one_letter_code
_entity_poly.pdbx_strand_id
1 'polypeptide(L)'
;LSTQDGKYAMGVFSPDQPSPGYQHAGYGRFRFPAAKVVKWNCVFRFKDPEGVAAGDYSFQVFVAIGTLEDVKQSIQTLEKKFSQQ
;
A
#
# COMPACT_ATOMS: atom_id res chain seq x y z
N LEU A 1 7.65 -3.52 -5.00
CA LEU A 1 9.05 -4.00 -4.90
C LEU A 1 9.25 -5.09 -5.94
N SER A 2 10.43 -5.21 -6.54
CA SER A 2 10.74 -6.33 -7.43
C SER A 2 12.22 -6.71 -7.38
N THR A 3 12.55 -7.93 -7.80
CA THR A 3 13.90 -8.28 -8.26
C THR A 3 14.28 -7.44 -9.48
N GLN A 4 15.58 -7.33 -9.76
CA GLN A 4 16.09 -6.56 -10.91
C GLN A 4 15.57 -7.10 -12.25
N ASP A 5 15.42 -8.42 -12.37
CA ASP A 5 14.89 -9.10 -13.55
C ASP A 5 13.36 -9.07 -13.64
N GLY A 6 12.67 -8.49 -12.64
CA GLY A 6 11.22 -8.34 -12.63
C GLY A 6 10.44 -9.64 -12.48
N LYS A 7 11.09 -10.80 -12.31
CA LYS A 7 10.40 -12.11 -12.21
C LYS A 7 9.65 -12.28 -10.90
N TYR A 8 10.10 -11.60 -9.85
CA TYR A 8 9.47 -11.63 -8.54
C TYR A 8 9.20 -10.21 -8.08
N ALA A 9 7.93 -9.90 -7.89
CA ALA A 9 7.47 -8.61 -7.45
C ALA A 9 6.30 -8.75 -6.48
N MET A 10 6.15 -7.70 -5.68
CA MET A 10 5.02 -7.53 -4.79
C MET A 10 4.63 -6.06 -4.73
N GLY A 11 3.34 -5.80 -4.61
CA GLY A 11 2.77 -4.47 -4.48
C GLY A 11 1.59 -4.48 -3.52
N VAL A 12 1.20 -3.30 -3.07
CA VAL A 12 0.04 -3.12 -2.19
C VAL A 12 -0.83 -2.01 -2.71
N PHE A 13 -2.14 -2.20 -2.57
CA PHE A 13 -3.16 -1.22 -2.90
C PHE A 13 -4.24 -1.25 -1.82
N SER A 14 -4.79 -0.10 -1.49
CA SER A 14 -6.02 0.04 -0.73
C SER A 14 -6.87 1.10 -1.41
N PRO A 15 -8.20 0.89 -1.56
CA PRO A 15 -9.09 1.91 -2.11
C PRO A 15 -9.15 3.17 -1.24
N ASP A 16 -8.89 3.02 0.06
CA ASP A 16 -8.93 4.12 1.03
C ASP A 16 -7.60 4.88 1.13
N GLN A 17 -6.67 4.63 0.19
CA GLN A 17 -5.34 5.25 0.16
C GLN A 17 -4.99 5.82 -1.22
N PRO A 18 -4.33 6.98 -1.29
CA PRO A 18 -3.88 7.81 -0.16
C PRO A 18 -5.03 8.46 0.63
N SER A 19 -4.95 8.38 1.96
CA SER A 19 -5.93 8.99 2.85
C SER A 19 -5.87 10.53 2.79
N PRO A 20 -7.02 11.23 2.89
CA PRO A 20 -7.06 12.69 2.89
C PRO A 20 -6.17 13.28 3.98
N GLY A 21 -5.37 14.29 3.63
CA GLY A 21 -4.42 14.94 4.55
C GLY A 21 -3.11 14.16 4.77
N TYR A 22 -2.99 12.95 4.23
CA TYR A 22 -1.81 12.09 4.34
C TYR A 22 -1.36 11.55 2.98
N GLN A 23 -1.53 12.33 1.91
CA GLN A 23 -1.25 11.89 0.53
C GLN A 23 0.18 11.42 0.30
N HIS A 24 1.13 11.93 1.08
CA HIS A 24 2.54 11.55 1.02
C HIS A 24 2.96 10.57 2.14
N ALA A 25 2.03 10.12 2.97
CA ALA A 25 2.31 9.33 4.17
C ALA A 25 1.49 8.02 4.27
N GLY A 26 0.74 7.68 3.23
CA GLY A 26 -0.06 6.45 3.12
C GLY A 26 0.71 5.23 2.59
N TYR A 27 1.69 5.43 1.70
CA TYR A 27 2.56 4.35 1.21
C TYR A 27 4.02 4.68 1.50
N GLY A 28 4.79 3.69 1.95
CA GLY A 28 6.18 3.89 2.31
C GLY A 28 7.08 2.73 1.87
N ARG A 29 8.37 3.05 1.74
CA ARG A 29 9.43 2.11 1.37
C ARG A 29 10.69 2.42 2.16
N PHE A 30 11.24 1.40 2.80
CA PHE A 30 12.41 1.51 3.67
C PHE A 30 13.42 0.43 3.33
N ARG A 31 14.69 0.81 3.15
CA ARG A 31 15.79 -0.13 2.90
C ARG A 31 16.58 -0.32 4.18
N PHE A 32 16.86 -1.56 4.53
CA PHE A 32 17.70 -1.95 5.66
C PHE A 32 18.92 -2.70 5.13
N PRO A 33 20.03 -2.00 4.78
CA PRO A 33 21.18 -2.61 4.11
C PRO A 33 21.83 -3.72 4.92
N ALA A 34 22.03 -3.53 6.23
CA ALA A 34 22.66 -4.51 7.11
C ALA A 34 21.88 -5.84 7.15
N ALA A 35 20.54 -5.76 7.17
CA ALA A 35 19.66 -6.92 7.15
C ALA A 35 19.36 -7.43 5.73
N LYS A 36 19.88 -6.79 4.68
CA LYS A 36 19.64 -7.12 3.26
C LYS A 36 18.16 -7.21 2.88
N VAL A 37 17.30 -6.41 3.51
CA VAL A 37 15.85 -6.37 3.23
C VAL A 37 15.36 -5.00 2.82
N VAL A 38 14.25 -4.97 2.08
CA VAL A 38 13.46 -3.77 1.82
C VAL A 38 12.06 -4.01 2.35
N LYS A 39 11.59 -3.13 3.22
CA LYS A 39 10.22 -3.12 3.74
C LYS A 39 9.39 -2.12 2.95
N TRP A 40 8.13 -2.46 2.75
CA TRP A 40 7.10 -1.56 2.25
C TRP A 40 5.92 -1.57 3.22
N ASN A 41 5.11 -0.51 3.21
CA ASN A 41 3.90 -0.42 4.03
C ASN A 41 2.77 0.32 3.32
N CYS A 42 1.55 0.05 3.79
CA CYS A 42 0.33 0.82 3.56
C CYS A 42 -0.15 1.26 4.94
N VAL A 43 -0.28 2.56 5.19
CA VAL A 43 -0.39 3.15 6.53
C VAL A 43 -1.62 4.03 6.64
N PHE A 44 -2.57 3.61 7.47
CA PHE A 44 -3.75 4.40 7.82
C PHE A 44 -3.44 5.26 9.05
N ARG A 45 -3.81 6.53 9.00
CA ARG A 45 -3.52 7.49 10.07
C ARG A 45 -4.82 8.15 10.52
N PHE A 46 -5.09 8.02 11.81
CA PHE A 46 -6.19 8.69 12.48
C PHE A 46 -5.57 9.69 13.44
N LYS A 47 -5.98 10.96 13.32
CA LYS A 47 -5.57 12.03 14.22
C LYS A 47 -6.82 12.81 14.59
N ASP A 48 -7.15 12.74 15.86
CA ASP A 48 -8.24 13.51 16.46
C ASP A 48 -7.66 14.23 17.68
N PRO A 49 -7.78 15.57 17.77
CA PRO A 49 -7.33 16.34 18.94
C PRO A 49 -7.94 15.88 20.28
N GLU A 50 -9.18 15.40 20.26
CA GLU A 50 -9.90 14.94 21.45
C GLU A 50 -9.62 13.45 21.75
N GLY A 51 -8.83 12.79 20.90
CA GLY A 51 -8.46 11.38 21.02
C GLY A 51 -9.13 10.50 19.97
N VAL A 52 -8.43 9.45 19.54
CA VAL A 52 -8.98 8.45 18.61
C VAL A 52 -10.05 7.64 19.36
N ALA A 53 -11.28 7.64 18.84
CA ALA A 53 -12.41 6.95 19.46
C ALA A 53 -12.16 5.45 19.64
N ALA A 54 -12.74 4.85 20.68
CA ALA A 54 -12.75 3.39 20.80
C ALA A 54 -13.77 2.78 19.83
N GLY A 55 -13.43 1.63 19.24
CA GLY A 55 -14.32 0.91 18.35
C GLY A 55 -13.57 0.09 17.32
N ASP A 56 -14.32 -0.54 16.42
CA ASP A 56 -13.76 -1.35 15.35
C ASP A 56 -13.31 -0.48 14.18
N TYR A 57 -12.08 -0.70 13.75
CA TYR A 57 -11.51 -0.08 12.56
C TYR A 57 -11.27 -1.16 11.50
N SER A 58 -11.92 -1.02 10.36
CA SER A 58 -11.79 -1.95 9.25
C SER A 58 -10.98 -1.32 8.11
N PHE A 59 -10.07 -2.11 7.55
CA PHE A 59 -9.18 -1.68 6.47
C PHE A 59 -9.16 -2.75 5.39
N GLN A 60 -9.38 -2.35 4.14
CA GLN A 60 -9.23 -3.24 3.01
C GLN A 60 -7.88 -3.00 2.33
N VAL A 61 -7.06 -4.04 2.27
CA VAL A 61 -5.74 -4.00 1.64
C VAL A 61 -5.57 -5.19 0.71
N PHE A 62 -5.23 -4.91 -0.54
CA PHE A 62 -4.91 -5.89 -1.55
C PHE A 62 -3.39 -5.98 -1.71
N VAL A 63 -2.86 -7.21 -1.66
CA VAL A 63 -1.44 -7.48 -1.93
C VAL A 63 -1.35 -8.23 -3.26
N ALA A 64 -0.72 -7.60 -4.25
CA ALA A 64 -0.45 -8.22 -5.54
C ALA A 64 0.94 -8.88 -5.50
N ILE A 65 1.03 -10.12 -5.97
CA ILE A 65 2.27 -10.92 -6.01
C ILE A 65 2.36 -11.60 -7.38
N GLY A 66 3.54 -11.56 -8.00
CA GLY A 66 3.76 -12.15 -9.32
C GLY A 66 5.01 -11.59 -9.97
N THR A 67 5.00 -11.45 -11.29
CA THR A 67 6.01 -10.65 -12.00
C THR A 67 5.75 -9.15 -11.80
N LEU A 68 6.73 -8.31 -12.15
CA LEU A 68 6.57 -6.85 -12.10
C LEU A 68 5.40 -6.38 -12.96
N GLU A 69 5.17 -7.03 -14.11
CA GLU A 69 4.05 -6.69 -14.98
C GLU A 69 2.71 -7.10 -14.36
N ASP A 70 2.61 -8.32 -13.82
CA ASP A 70 1.40 -8.79 -13.13
C ASP A 70 1.00 -7.84 -11.99
N VAL A 71 1.98 -7.38 -11.20
CA VAL A 71 1.75 -6.46 -10.09
C VAL A 71 1.26 -5.11 -10.59
N LYS A 72 1.87 -4.55 -11.65
CA LYS A 72 1.42 -3.29 -12.25
C LYS A 72 -0.01 -3.39 -12.77
N GLN A 73 -0.31 -4.44 -13.54
CA GLN A 73 -1.64 -4.67 -14.11
C GLN A 73 -2.69 -4.89 -13.02
N SER A 74 -2.35 -5.62 -11.96
CA SER A 74 -3.23 -5.83 -10.82
C SER A 74 -3.57 -4.51 -10.12
N ILE A 75 -2.57 -3.67 -9.84
CA ILE A 75 -2.79 -2.36 -9.20
C ILE A 75 -3.63 -1.44 -10.10
N GLN A 76 -3.34 -1.37 -11.40
CA GLN A 76 -4.13 -0.56 -12.34
C GLN A 76 -5.58 -1.05 -12.47
N THR A 77 -5.79 -2.38 -12.46
CA THR A 77 -7.12 -2.98 -12.46
C THR A 77 -7.90 -2.62 -11.20
N LEU A 78 -7.24 -2.69 -10.04
CA LEU A 78 -7.84 -2.32 -8.76
C LEU A 78 -8.16 -0.82 -8.72
N GLU A 79 -7.24 0.04 -9.13
CA GLU A 79 -7.46 1.49 -9.22
C GLU A 79 -8.69 1.80 -10.07
N LYS A 80 -8.78 1.27 -11.30
CA LYS A 80 -9.94 1.45 -12.18
C LYS A 80 -11.24 0.97 -11.54
N LYS A 81 -11.22 -0.20 -10.88
CA LYS A 81 -12.38 -0.78 -10.22
C LYS A 81 -12.94 0.13 -9.12
N PHE A 82 -12.07 0.80 -8.37
CA PHE A 82 -12.47 1.63 -7.22
C PHE A 82 -12.57 3.13 -7.54
N SER A 83 -12.05 3.62 -8.67
CA SER A 83 -12.28 5.00 -9.14
C SER A 83 -13.60 5.19 -9.91
N GLN A 84 -14.27 4.10 -10.29
CA GLN A 84 -15.57 4.12 -11.00
C GLN A 84 -16.78 3.94 -10.08
N GLN A 85 -16.56 3.95 -8.75
CA GLN A 85 -17.60 3.95 -7.71
C GLN A 85 -17.77 5.35 -7.13
#